data_AF-A0A2E7ECL2-F1
#
_entry.id   AF-A0A2E7ECL2-F1
#
_cell.length_a   1.000
_cell.length_b   1.000
_cell.length_c   1.000
_cell.angle_alpha   90.00
_cell.angle_beta   90.00
_cell.angle_gamma   90.00
#
_symmetry.space_group_name_H-M   'P 1'
#
loop_
_entity.id
_entity.type
_entity.pdbx_description
1 polymer ?
#
loop_
_entity_poly.entity_id
_entity_poly.type
_entity_poly.pdbx_seq_one_letter_code
_entity_poly.pdbx_strand_id
1 'polypeptide(L)'
;MATLRDGDLTFEFTFVRYYDPDAVGWLDIRFSFLWQGIPVFNDAVLKRSNDYWNERGPGEFLVRADIDDHLLAVLEYALASDQLVSWEPVEPDVSISLYPDFRMAHWGESGEQPGKPSDTEATATRSPDAKPSHAPNDWFTLTVVVDLYQFRGADSYGGSGPGIQMVVRRAELNDFVQQLRAEFEVLIQTD
;
A
#
# COMPACT_ATOMS: atom_id res chain seq x y z
N MET A 1 -7.81 11.52 3.41
CA MET A 1 -7.56 10.07 3.35
C MET A 1 -7.48 9.66 1.90
N ALA A 2 -6.34 9.08 1.50
CA ALA A 2 -6.10 8.62 0.15
C ALA A 2 -6.70 7.22 -0.02
N THR A 3 -7.27 6.96 -1.20
CA THR A 3 -7.92 5.68 -1.48
C THR A 3 -7.44 5.06 -2.78
N LEU A 4 -7.25 3.75 -2.75
CA LEU A 4 -6.90 2.92 -3.90
C LEU A 4 -7.91 1.78 -4.02
N ARG A 5 -8.39 1.47 -5.23
CA ARG A 5 -9.49 0.53 -5.44
C ARG A 5 -9.13 -0.56 -6.44
N ASP A 6 -9.63 -1.76 -6.18
CA ASP A 6 -9.62 -2.92 -7.08
C ASP A 6 -11.01 -3.59 -6.99
N GLY A 7 -11.89 -3.25 -7.93
CA GLY A 7 -13.30 -3.63 -7.87
C GLY A 7 -13.99 -3.10 -6.60
N ASP A 8 -14.52 -4.01 -5.78
CA ASP A 8 -15.19 -3.72 -4.50
C ASP A 8 -14.22 -3.62 -3.31
N LEU A 9 -12.94 -3.95 -3.50
CA LEU A 9 -11.90 -3.85 -2.49
C LEU A 9 -11.28 -2.44 -2.52
N THR A 10 -11.21 -1.80 -1.36
CA THR A 10 -10.59 -0.48 -1.19
C THR A 10 -9.48 -0.57 -0.15
N PHE A 11 -8.33 0.00 -0.46
CA PHE A 11 -7.26 0.30 0.49
C PHE A 11 -7.30 1.79 0.80
N GLU A 12 -7.44 2.11 2.08
CA GLU A 12 -7.43 3.49 2.57
C GLU A 12 -6.15 3.72 3.36
N PHE A 13 -5.52 4.88 3.17
CA PHE A 13 -4.29 5.26 3.85
C PHE A 13 -4.32 6.74 4.18
N THR A 14 -3.86 7.13 5.36
CA THR A 14 -3.79 8.54 5.76
C THR A 14 -2.67 8.79 6.75
N PHE A 15 -2.03 9.95 6.62
CA PHE A 15 -1.12 10.46 7.63
C PHE A 15 -1.93 11.14 8.74
N VAL A 16 -1.70 10.74 9.99
CA VAL A 16 -2.51 11.18 11.14
C VAL A 16 -1.86 12.35 11.85
N ARG A 17 -0.57 12.19 12.17
CA ARG A 17 0.18 13.11 13.00
C ARG A 17 1.65 13.06 12.60
N TYR A 18 2.25 14.24 12.47
CA TYR A 18 3.68 14.42 12.53
C TYR A 18 4.06 14.86 13.93
N TYR A 19 5.19 14.39 14.44
CA TYR A 19 5.75 14.90 15.68
C TYR A 19 7.26 14.64 15.71
N ASP A 20 8.01 15.59 16.26
CA ASP A 20 9.47 15.59 16.25
C ASP A 20 10.05 15.63 17.69
N PRO A 21 9.98 14.52 18.43
CA PRO A 21 10.72 14.37 19.66
C PRO A 21 12.20 14.19 19.33
N ASP A 22 13.04 15.02 19.94
CA ASP A 22 14.50 14.89 19.87
C ASP A 22 15.13 15.04 18.47
N ALA A 23 14.50 15.82 17.56
CA ALA A 23 14.95 16.03 16.18
C ALA A 23 14.93 14.76 15.31
N VAL A 24 14.08 13.79 15.68
CA VAL A 24 13.75 12.59 14.90
C VAL A 24 12.28 12.68 14.53
N GLY A 25 11.98 13.04 13.27
CA GLY A 25 10.61 13.19 12.81
C GLY A 25 9.89 11.85 12.69
N TRP A 26 8.72 11.74 13.33
CA TRP A 26 7.86 10.56 13.26
C TRP A 26 6.53 10.87 12.60
N LEU A 27 5.99 9.87 11.91
CA LEU A 27 4.65 9.86 11.35
C LEU A 27 3.84 8.73 11.96
N ASP A 28 2.69 9.07 12.54
CA ASP A 28 1.64 8.09 12.77
C ASP A 28 0.77 8.00 11.52
N ILE A 29 0.53 6.78 11.05
CA ILE A 29 -0.16 6.46 9.81
C ILE A 29 -1.32 5.53 10.14
N ARG A 30 -2.49 5.75 9.54
CA ARG A 30 -3.60 4.80 9.58
C ARG A 30 -3.85 4.22 8.21
N PHE A 31 -4.18 2.95 8.18
CA PHE A 31 -4.67 2.32 6.96
C PHE A 31 -5.75 1.28 7.26
N SER A 32 -6.59 1.02 6.27
CA SER A 32 -7.69 0.06 6.37
C SER A 32 -7.90 -0.65 5.03
N PHE A 33 -8.58 -1.79 5.09
CA PHE A 33 -9.10 -2.45 3.91
C PHE A 33 -10.61 -2.59 4.04
N LEU A 34 -11.33 -2.18 3.00
CA LEU A 34 -12.78 -2.23 2.95
C LEU A 34 -13.24 -3.13 1.80
N TRP A 35 -14.21 -4.01 2.05
CA TRP A 35 -14.95 -4.72 1.01
C TRP A 35 -16.36 -4.13 0.95
N GLN A 36 -16.73 -3.52 -0.18
CA GLN A 36 -18.03 -2.83 -0.33
C GLN A 36 -18.28 -1.78 0.77
N GLY A 37 -17.22 -1.09 1.18
CA GLY A 37 -17.26 -0.08 2.25
C GLY A 37 -17.30 -0.65 3.68
N ILE A 38 -17.19 -1.97 3.86
CA ILE A 38 -17.18 -2.63 5.17
C ILE A 38 -15.75 -3.04 5.52
N PRO A 39 -15.23 -2.73 6.73
CA PRO A 39 -13.90 -3.15 7.15
C PRO A 39 -13.70 -4.67 7.03
N VAL A 40 -12.62 -5.06 6.36
CA VAL A 40 -12.21 -6.47 6.20
C VAL A 40 -11.75 -7.05 7.52
N PHE A 41 -11.06 -6.24 8.34
CA PHE A 41 -10.57 -6.66 9.65
C PHE A 41 -11.53 -6.26 10.76
N ASN A 42 -11.73 -7.19 11.70
CA ASN A 42 -12.63 -7.01 12.84
C ASN A 42 -11.85 -6.55 14.08
N ASP A 43 -12.31 -5.51 14.74
CA ASP A 43 -11.73 -4.98 15.99
C ASP A 43 -11.55 -6.02 17.10
N ALA A 44 -12.38 -7.07 17.13
CA ALA A 44 -12.29 -8.15 18.12
C ALA A 44 -10.97 -8.94 18.04
N VAL A 45 -10.33 -8.97 16.86
CA VAL A 45 -9.05 -9.66 16.63
C VAL A 45 -7.85 -8.73 16.63
N LEU A 46 -8.06 -7.42 16.52
CA LEU A 46 -6.98 -6.44 16.48
C LEU A 46 -6.54 -6.02 17.90
N LYS A 47 -5.26 -5.68 18.07
CA LYS A 47 -4.66 -5.31 19.37
C LYS A 47 -5.17 -3.96 19.88
N ARG A 48 -5.73 -3.88 21.09
CA ARG A 48 -6.25 -2.63 21.70
C ARG A 48 -5.72 -2.42 23.12
N SER A 49 -4.45 -2.76 23.34
CA SER A 49 -3.89 -2.96 24.69
C SER A 49 -3.40 -1.68 25.37
N ASN A 50 -3.36 -0.54 24.69
CA ASN A 50 -2.90 0.74 25.24
C ASN A 50 -3.57 1.93 24.50
N ASP A 51 -3.30 3.15 24.99
CA ASP A 51 -3.87 4.38 24.44
C ASP A 51 -3.53 4.57 22.96
N TYR A 52 -2.30 4.28 22.55
CA TYR A 52 -1.87 4.32 21.14
C TYR A 52 -2.80 3.50 20.23
N TRP A 53 -3.00 2.21 20.54
CA TRP A 53 -3.87 1.34 19.74
C TRP A 53 -5.35 1.69 19.83
N ASN A 54 -5.78 2.41 20.88
CA ASN A 54 -7.17 2.83 21.06
C ASN A 54 -7.55 4.03 20.19
N GLU A 55 -6.57 4.75 19.62
CA GLU A 55 -6.84 5.93 18.80
C GLU A 55 -7.37 5.57 17.40
N ARG A 56 -7.15 4.33 16.92
CA ARG A 56 -7.54 3.90 15.57
C ARG A 56 -9.07 3.71 15.43
N GLY A 57 -9.57 3.91 14.22
CA GLY A 57 -10.96 3.64 13.85
C GLY A 57 -11.27 2.14 13.71
N PRO A 58 -12.53 1.78 13.47
CA PRO A 58 -12.94 0.39 13.34
C PRO A 58 -12.26 -0.34 12.19
N GLY A 59 -11.56 -1.43 12.49
CA GLY A 59 -10.87 -2.25 11.48
C GLY A 59 -9.64 -1.58 10.85
N GLU A 60 -9.22 -0.43 11.37
CA GLU A 60 -7.99 0.26 10.97
C GLU A 60 -6.77 -0.35 11.67
N PHE A 61 -5.62 -0.20 11.03
CA PHE A 61 -4.30 -0.36 11.62
C PHE A 61 -3.70 1.02 11.87
N LEU A 62 -2.84 1.10 12.88
CA LEU A 62 -2.07 2.30 13.20
C LEU A 62 -0.60 1.89 13.15
N VAL A 63 0.22 2.58 12.38
CA VAL A 63 1.63 2.25 12.25
C VAL A 63 2.45 3.50 12.40
N ARG A 64 3.69 3.32 12.83
CA ARG A 64 4.64 4.40 13.02
C ARG A 64 5.78 4.28 12.02
N ALA A 65 6.05 5.36 11.31
CA ALA A 65 7.14 5.44 10.35
C ALA A 65 8.03 6.64 10.68
N ASP A 66 9.29 6.56 10.24
CA ASP A 66 10.20 7.70 10.19
C ASP A 66 9.74 8.65 9.08
N ILE A 67 9.86 9.97 9.30
CA ILE A 67 9.53 11.00 8.30
C ILE A 67 10.36 10.84 7.03
N ASP A 68 11.61 10.38 7.15
CA ASP A 68 12.55 10.23 6.04
C ASP A 68 12.34 8.89 5.29
N ASP A 69 11.62 7.93 5.88
CA ASP A 69 11.30 6.62 5.32
C ASP A 69 9.78 6.39 5.24
N HIS A 70 9.10 7.32 4.58
CA HIS A 70 7.65 7.23 4.40
C HIS A 70 7.27 6.53 3.08
N LEU A 71 6.15 5.81 3.09
CA LEU A 71 5.62 5.09 1.93
C LEU A 71 5.51 5.95 0.65
N LEU A 72 5.19 7.24 0.78
CA LEU A 72 4.98 8.14 -0.37
C LEU A 72 6.19 8.17 -1.33
N ALA A 73 7.42 8.27 -0.81
CA ALA A 73 8.64 8.27 -1.62
C ALA A 73 8.83 6.95 -2.38
N VAL A 74 8.48 5.83 -1.75
CA VAL A 74 8.57 4.49 -2.35
C VAL A 74 7.56 4.36 -3.50
N LEU A 75 6.33 4.85 -3.32
CA LEU A 75 5.30 4.82 -4.37
C LEU A 75 5.68 5.71 -5.57
N GLU A 76 6.25 6.88 -5.31
CA GLU A 76 6.74 7.79 -6.36
C GLU A 76 7.89 7.16 -7.16
N TYR A 77 8.82 6.50 -6.47
CA TYR A 77 9.87 5.75 -7.14
C TYR A 77 9.32 4.57 -7.96
N ALA A 78 8.31 3.84 -7.45
CA ALA A 78 7.65 2.75 -8.17
C ALA A 78 7.05 3.23 -9.50
N LEU A 79 6.34 4.38 -9.46
CA LEU A 79 5.73 5.00 -10.63
C LEU A 79 6.76 5.50 -11.65
N ALA A 80 7.98 5.85 -11.21
CA ALA A 80 9.03 6.37 -12.09
C ALA A 80 9.94 5.28 -12.68
N SER A 81 10.16 4.18 -11.96
CA SER A 81 11.21 3.21 -12.29
C SER A 81 10.73 1.90 -12.93
N ASP A 82 9.43 1.58 -12.81
CA ASP A 82 8.87 0.27 -13.18
C ASP A 82 9.66 -0.90 -12.57
N GLN A 83 10.19 -0.71 -11.36
CA GLN A 83 10.88 -1.73 -10.58
C GLN A 83 10.03 -2.21 -9.41
N LEU A 84 10.27 -3.46 -8.99
CA LEU A 84 9.74 -3.96 -7.74
C LEU A 84 10.32 -3.12 -6.61
N VAL A 85 9.44 -2.59 -5.77
CA VAL A 85 9.85 -1.93 -4.54
C VAL A 85 9.06 -2.45 -3.36
N SER A 86 9.70 -2.38 -2.19
CA SER A 86 9.11 -2.72 -0.91
C SER A 86 9.40 -1.60 0.08
N TRP A 87 8.44 -1.37 0.95
CA TRP A 87 8.53 -0.46 2.09
C TRP A 87 8.10 -1.20 3.35
N GLU A 88 8.82 -0.94 4.43
CA GLU A 88 8.54 -1.43 5.77
C GLU A 88 8.93 -0.29 6.73
N PRO A 89 8.06 0.12 7.67
CA PRO A 89 8.45 1.10 8.67
C PRO A 89 9.52 0.53 9.60
N VAL A 90 10.22 1.42 10.30
CA VAL A 90 11.20 1.05 11.33
C VAL A 90 10.61 0.10 12.38
N GLU A 91 9.34 0.31 12.74
CA GLU A 91 8.56 -0.69 13.45
C GLU A 91 7.88 -1.60 12.43
N PRO A 92 8.20 -2.92 12.39
CA PRO A 92 7.76 -3.83 11.33
C PRO A 92 6.30 -4.27 11.53
N ASP A 93 5.40 -3.30 11.57
CA ASP A 93 3.97 -3.48 11.74
C ASP A 93 3.27 -3.87 10.43
N VAL A 94 3.84 -3.46 9.31
CA VAL A 94 3.32 -3.66 7.97
C VAL A 94 4.46 -3.67 6.96
N SER A 95 4.37 -4.50 5.93
CA SER A 95 5.18 -4.37 4.73
C SER A 95 4.30 -4.15 3.52
N ILE A 96 4.72 -3.26 2.63
CA ILE A 96 4.00 -2.92 1.40
C ILE A 96 4.96 -3.14 0.24
N SER A 97 4.58 -3.99 -0.71
CA SER A 97 5.36 -4.26 -1.91
C SER A 97 4.56 -3.95 -3.16
N LEU A 98 5.19 -3.29 -4.12
CA LEU A 98 4.63 -2.98 -5.42
C LEU A 98 5.41 -3.72 -6.49
N TYR A 99 4.70 -4.56 -7.25
CA TYR A 99 5.25 -5.29 -8.37
C TYR A 99 4.78 -4.62 -9.67
N PRO A 100 5.71 -4.17 -10.53
CA PRO A 100 5.38 -3.69 -11.86
C PRO A 100 5.01 -4.90 -12.73
N ASP A 101 4.04 -4.71 -13.62
CA ASP A 101 3.34 -5.77 -14.34
C ASP A 101 2.53 -6.69 -13.41
N PHE A 102 1.49 -7.31 -13.98
CA PHE A 102 0.65 -8.31 -13.31
C PHE A 102 1.50 -9.52 -12.87
N ARG A 103 2.22 -9.36 -11.75
CA ARG A 103 3.12 -10.35 -11.16
C ARG A 103 2.64 -10.59 -9.74
N MET A 104 2.20 -11.81 -9.48
CA MET A 104 1.94 -12.26 -8.12
C MET A 104 3.23 -12.77 -7.51
N ALA A 105 3.54 -12.38 -6.28
CA ALA A 105 4.76 -12.78 -5.57
C ALA A 105 4.96 -14.31 -5.48
N HIS A 106 3.86 -15.08 -5.54
CA HIS A 106 3.83 -16.54 -5.37
C HIS A 106 3.62 -17.30 -6.69
N TRP A 107 3.44 -16.61 -7.81
CA TRP A 107 3.45 -17.26 -9.12
C TRP A 107 4.86 -17.12 -9.69
N GLY A 108 5.58 -18.25 -9.76
CA GLY A 108 6.81 -18.31 -10.52
C GLY A 108 6.58 -17.87 -11.98
N GLU A 109 7.66 -17.71 -12.73
CA GLU A 109 7.63 -17.25 -14.15
C GLU A 109 6.68 -18.07 -15.06
N SER A 110 6.21 -19.23 -14.61
CA SER A 110 5.37 -20.17 -15.36
C SER A 110 3.88 -20.19 -14.97
N GLY A 111 3.40 -19.34 -14.07
CA GLY A 111 1.98 -19.28 -13.74
C GLY A 111 1.18 -18.68 -14.89
N GLU A 112 0.12 -19.35 -15.36
CA GLU A 112 -0.86 -18.74 -16.27
C GLU A 112 -1.31 -17.41 -15.65
N GLN A 113 -0.93 -16.30 -16.28
CA GLN A 113 -1.43 -15.00 -15.86
C GLN A 113 -2.97 -15.06 -15.99
N PRO A 114 -3.74 -14.80 -14.91
CA PRO A 114 -5.17 -14.71 -14.97
C PRO A 114 -5.45 -13.64 -16.02
N GLY A 115 -6.41 -13.94 -16.90
CA GLY A 115 -6.66 -13.14 -18.07
C GLY A 115 -6.67 -11.68 -17.69
N LYS A 116 -5.74 -10.90 -18.27
CA LYS A 116 -5.75 -9.44 -18.15
C LYS A 116 -7.20 -8.99 -18.36
N PRO A 117 -7.77 -8.14 -17.49
CA PRO A 117 -9.10 -7.59 -17.71
C PRO A 117 -9.16 -7.14 -19.18
N SER A 118 -10.11 -7.67 -19.93
CA SER A 118 -10.11 -7.52 -21.39
C SER A 118 -10.30 -6.04 -21.75
N ASP A 119 -9.19 -5.33 -21.99
CA ASP A 119 -9.19 -4.06 -22.69
C ASP A 119 -9.47 -4.37 -24.16
N THR A 120 -10.75 -4.60 -24.49
CA THR A 120 -11.22 -5.04 -25.81
C THR A 120 -11.07 -3.96 -26.91
N GLU A 121 -10.22 -2.93 -26.71
CA GLU A 121 -10.01 -1.87 -27.70
C GLU A 121 -8.53 -1.49 -27.97
N ALA A 122 -7.53 -2.01 -27.25
CA ALA A 122 -6.13 -1.58 -27.44
C ALA A 122 -5.25 -2.49 -28.32
N THR A 123 -5.71 -3.67 -28.72
CA THR A 123 -4.84 -4.72 -29.29
C THR A 123 -4.81 -4.80 -30.82
N ALA A 124 -4.99 -3.68 -31.51
CA ALA A 124 -4.87 -3.62 -32.98
C ALA A 124 -3.77 -2.65 -33.40
N THR A 125 -2.50 -3.07 -33.26
CA THR A 125 -1.31 -2.69 -34.07
C THR A 125 -0.01 -2.85 -33.25
N ARG A 126 0.50 -4.08 -33.12
CA ARG A 126 1.93 -4.27 -32.76
C ARG A 126 2.61 -5.01 -33.90
N SER A 127 3.37 -4.27 -34.71
CA SER A 127 4.27 -4.83 -35.72
C SER A 127 5.41 -5.61 -35.04
N PRO A 128 5.84 -6.75 -35.59
CA PRO A 128 6.89 -7.60 -35.02
C PRO A 128 8.30 -6.97 -35.02
N ASP A 129 8.48 -5.82 -35.69
CA ASP A 129 9.77 -5.11 -35.79
C ASP A 129 9.88 -3.85 -34.90
N ALA A 130 8.91 -3.61 -34.01
CA ALA A 130 9.05 -2.55 -33.02
C ALA A 130 10.07 -2.98 -31.95
N LYS A 131 11.20 -2.27 -31.86
CA LYS A 131 12.03 -2.26 -30.63
C LYS A 131 11.11 -2.12 -29.43
N PRO A 132 11.36 -2.77 -28.28
CA PRO A 132 10.52 -2.62 -27.11
C PRO A 132 10.51 -1.15 -26.70
N SER A 133 9.51 -0.40 -27.17
CA SER A 133 9.14 0.85 -26.55
C SER A 133 8.65 0.43 -25.18
N HIS A 134 9.40 0.77 -24.13
CA HIS A 134 8.92 0.74 -22.75
C HIS A 134 7.71 1.68 -22.66
N ALA A 135 6.55 1.22 -23.13
CA ALA A 135 5.30 1.75 -22.64
C ALA A 135 5.32 1.43 -21.14
N PRO A 136 5.16 2.42 -20.25
CA PRO A 136 5.14 2.17 -18.82
C PRO A 136 4.14 1.06 -18.52
N ASN A 137 4.47 0.15 -17.63
CA ASN A 137 3.56 -0.93 -17.28
C ASN A 137 2.22 -0.34 -16.80
N ASP A 138 1.11 -0.68 -17.44
CA ASP A 138 -0.18 -0.06 -17.09
C ASP A 138 -0.73 -0.59 -15.76
N TRP A 139 -0.17 -1.68 -15.23
CA TRP A 139 -0.67 -2.37 -14.06
C TRP A 139 0.41 -2.57 -13.00
N PHE A 140 0.01 -2.43 -11.75
CA PHE A 140 0.78 -2.74 -10.56
C PHE A 140 0.05 -3.76 -9.71
N THR A 141 0.79 -4.69 -9.12
CA THR A 141 0.28 -5.52 -8.02
C THR A 141 0.78 -4.95 -6.71
N LEU A 142 -0.13 -4.45 -5.89
CA LEU A 142 0.14 -4.00 -4.53
C LEU A 142 -0.07 -5.20 -3.59
N THR A 143 0.90 -5.51 -2.76
CA THR A 143 0.78 -6.50 -1.67
C THR A 143 1.04 -5.80 -0.35
N VAL A 144 0.11 -5.89 0.58
CA VAL A 144 0.24 -5.36 1.94
C VAL A 144 0.17 -6.52 2.91
N VAL A 145 1.23 -6.74 3.68
CA VAL A 145 1.29 -7.78 4.71
C VAL A 145 1.33 -7.09 6.06
N VAL A 146 0.34 -7.36 6.89
CA VAL A 146 0.27 -6.84 8.26
C VAL A 146 0.94 -7.84 9.20
N ASP A 147 1.84 -7.39 10.08
CA ASP A 147 2.49 -8.28 11.04
C ASP A 147 1.51 -8.77 12.11
N LEU A 148 1.69 -10.01 12.56
CA LEU A 148 0.89 -10.63 13.62
C LEU A 148 0.89 -9.82 14.92
N TYR A 149 1.90 -8.98 15.16
CA TYR A 149 1.95 -8.07 16.29
C TYR A 149 0.75 -7.12 16.40
N GLN A 150 0.11 -6.80 15.26
CA GLN A 150 -1.10 -5.99 15.19
C GLN A 150 -2.36 -6.69 15.76
N PHE A 151 -2.26 -7.99 16.07
CA PHE A 151 -3.38 -8.81 16.51
C PHE A 151 -3.39 -9.04 18.03
N ARG A 152 -4.59 -9.24 18.56
CA ARG A 152 -4.82 -9.45 20.00
C ARG A 152 -4.08 -10.69 20.48
N GLY A 153 -3.31 -10.53 21.56
CA GLY A 153 -2.57 -11.62 22.20
C GLY A 153 -1.18 -11.85 21.61
N ALA A 154 -0.75 -11.04 20.63
CA ALA A 154 0.64 -11.04 20.18
C ALA A 154 1.50 -10.16 21.10
N ASP A 155 2.62 -10.74 21.56
CA ASP A 155 3.55 -10.11 22.49
C ASP A 155 4.83 -9.58 21.82
N SER A 156 5.08 -9.97 20.57
CA SER A 156 6.26 -9.56 19.79
C SER A 156 5.99 -9.58 18.29
N TYR A 157 6.85 -8.92 17.52
CA TYR A 157 6.88 -9.00 16.06
C TYR A 157 7.09 -10.44 15.59
N GLY A 158 6.32 -10.84 14.57
CA GLY A 158 6.30 -12.20 14.04
C GLY A 158 7.00 -12.38 12.70
N GLY A 159 7.26 -11.30 11.98
CA GLY A 159 7.74 -11.31 10.59
C GLY A 159 6.75 -11.98 9.62
N SER A 160 5.48 -12.07 10.01
CA SER A 160 4.44 -12.78 9.26
C SER A 160 3.07 -12.27 9.65
N GLY A 161 2.06 -12.54 8.83
CA GLY A 161 0.67 -12.23 9.12
C GLY A 161 -0.19 -12.21 7.85
N PRO A 162 -1.42 -11.68 7.91
CA PRO A 162 -2.31 -11.66 6.75
C PRO A 162 -1.80 -10.69 5.68
N GLY A 163 -1.82 -11.18 4.43
CA GLY A 163 -1.51 -10.40 3.24
C GLY A 163 -2.76 -10.12 2.42
N ILE A 164 -2.94 -8.87 1.97
CA ILE A 164 -3.95 -8.48 0.99
C ILE A 164 -3.23 -8.03 -0.27
N GLN A 165 -3.72 -8.54 -1.41
CA GLN A 165 -3.19 -8.22 -2.72
C GLN A 165 -4.26 -7.50 -3.55
N MET A 166 -3.85 -6.44 -4.25
CA MET A 166 -4.69 -5.67 -5.16
C MET A 166 -3.95 -5.50 -6.49
N VAL A 167 -4.69 -5.51 -7.59
CA VAL A 167 -4.16 -5.17 -8.92
C VAL A 167 -4.79 -3.88 -9.38
N VAL A 168 -3.95 -2.87 -9.63
CA VAL A 168 -4.40 -1.51 -9.90
C VAL A 168 -3.74 -0.95 -11.14
N ARG A 169 -4.42 -0.04 -11.82
CA ARG A 169 -3.84 0.69 -12.96
C ARG A 169 -2.86 1.73 -12.46
N ARG A 170 -1.85 2.03 -13.28
CA ARG A 170 -0.89 3.13 -13.02
C ARG A 170 -1.59 4.45 -12.74
N ALA A 171 -2.65 4.76 -13.48
CA ALA A 171 -3.42 5.99 -13.28
C ALA A 171 -4.05 6.05 -11.88
N GLU A 172 -4.64 4.94 -11.42
CA GLU A 172 -5.26 4.84 -10.08
C GLU A 172 -4.21 4.94 -8.97
N LEU A 173 -3.05 4.28 -9.16
CA LEU A 173 -1.92 4.39 -8.24
C LEU A 173 -1.37 5.84 -8.20
N ASN A 174 -1.27 6.50 -9.34
CA ASN A 174 -0.85 7.90 -9.41
C ASN A 174 -1.83 8.81 -8.67
N ASP A 175 -3.14 8.63 -8.88
CA ASP A 175 -4.16 9.42 -8.18
C ASP A 175 -4.13 9.21 -6.67
N PHE A 176 -3.88 7.99 -6.22
CA PHE A 176 -3.63 7.67 -4.82
C PHE A 176 -2.38 8.38 -4.28
N VAL A 177 -1.27 8.36 -5.02
CA VAL A 177 -0.03 9.06 -4.64
C VAL A 177 -0.22 10.57 -4.55
N GLN A 178 -0.97 11.17 -5.47
CA GLN A 178 -1.26 12.60 -5.42
C GLN A 178 -2.12 12.97 -4.20
N GLN A 179 -3.09 12.14 -3.83
CA GLN A 179 -3.87 12.32 -2.60
C GLN A 179 -2.99 12.23 -1.36
N LEU A 180 -2.11 11.23 -1.29
CA LEU A 180 -1.16 11.07 -0.18
C LEU A 180 -0.21 12.25 -0.06
N ARG A 181 0.33 12.72 -1.18
CA ARG A 181 1.20 13.90 -1.22
C ARG A 181 0.50 15.14 -0.68
N ALA A 182 -0.73 15.40 -1.13
CA ALA A 182 -1.51 16.54 -0.66
C ALA A 182 -1.77 16.47 0.86
N GLU A 183 -2.07 15.27 1.39
CA GLU A 183 -2.21 15.06 2.84
C GLU A 183 -0.91 15.31 3.60
N PHE A 184 0.19 14.76 3.08
CA PHE A 184 1.50 14.90 3.68
C PHE A 184 1.95 16.36 3.75
N GLU A 185 1.81 17.11 2.64
CA GLU A 185 2.17 18.52 2.56
C GLU A 185 1.37 19.38 3.56
N VAL A 186 0.08 19.10 3.74
CA VAL A 186 -0.75 19.79 4.74
C VAL A 186 -0.29 19.45 6.15
N LEU A 187 0.04 18.19 6.42
CA LEU A 187 0.46 17.74 7.73
C LEU A 187 1.76 18.44 8.17
N ILE A 188 2.80 18.42 7.33
CA ILE A 188 4.11 18.99 7.67
C ILE A 188 4.14 20.52 7.70
N GLN A 189 3.12 21.21 7.17
CA GLN A 189 3.00 22.67 7.24
C GLN A 189 2.27 23.16 8.50
N THR A 190 1.59 22.27 9.22
CA THR A 190 0.74 22.63 10.35
C THR A 190 1.46 22.52 11.69
N ASP A 191 2.67 21.96 11.73
CA ASP A 191 3.57 21.85 12.88
C ASP A 191 4.77 22.81 12.78
#